data_AF-A0A147JTT1-F1
#
_entry.id   AF-A0A147JTT1-F1
#
_cell.length_a   1.000
_cell.length_b   1.000
_cell.length_c   1.000
_cell.angle_alpha   90.00
_cell.angle_beta   90.00
_cell.angle_gamma   90.00
#
_symmetry.space_group_name_H-M   'P 1'
#
loop_
_entity.id
_entity.type
_entity.pdbx_description
1 polymer ?
#
loop_
_entity_poly.entity_id
_entity_poly.type
_entity_poly.pdbx_seq_one_letter_code
_entity_poly.pdbx_strand_id
1 'polypeptide(L)'
;MFGIDSDALIKLTKSGAKEIVAATVETVVPSVVERETVAEGREGKFPDAFEIERNIRKGLLKRVKAPKLRETETIIEKLGLKGCEADVF
;
A
#
# COMPACT_ATOMS: atom_id res chain seq x y z
N MET A 1 12.94 3.33 1.68
CA MET A 1 11.57 2.85 1.90
C MET A 1 10.60 3.72 1.12
N PHE A 2 9.82 3.15 0.20
CA PHE A 2 8.82 3.87 -0.60
C PHE A 2 7.43 3.30 -0.36
N GLY A 3 6.44 4.17 -0.14
CA GLY A 3 5.02 3.78 -0.12
C GLY A 3 4.57 3.45 -1.54
N ILE A 4 3.97 2.29 -1.73
CA ILE A 4 3.40 1.92 -3.02
C ILE A 4 1.97 2.46 -3.14
N ASP A 5 1.62 3.00 -4.30
CA ASP A 5 0.25 3.39 -4.64
C ASP A 5 -0.62 2.16 -4.99
N SER A 6 -1.94 2.27 -4.77
CA SER A 6 -2.91 1.21 -5.04
C SER A 6 -2.90 0.75 -6.49
N ASP A 7 -2.90 1.67 -7.46
CA ASP A 7 -2.94 1.33 -8.89
C ASP A 7 -1.62 0.68 -9.33
N ALA A 8 -0.49 1.16 -8.82
CA ALA A 8 0.81 0.54 -9.05
C ALA A 8 0.86 -0.89 -8.48
N LEU A 9 0.39 -1.11 -7.26
CA LEU A 9 0.36 -2.43 -6.63
C LEU A 9 -0.54 -3.42 -7.40
N ILE A 10 -1.72 -2.96 -7.85
CA ILE A 10 -2.63 -3.75 -8.68
C ILE A 10 -1.97 -4.14 -10.01
N LYS A 11 -1.36 -3.17 -10.72
CA LYS A 11 -0.69 -3.42 -12.02
C LYS A 11 0.49 -4.37 -11.89
N LEU A 12 1.33 -4.20 -10.86
CA LEU A 12 2.44 -5.11 -10.59
C LEU A 12 1.97 -6.51 -10.22
N THR A 13 0.83 -6.62 -9.54
CA THR A 13 0.21 -7.91 -9.22
C THR A 13 -0.28 -8.61 -10.48
N LYS A 14 -1.04 -7.91 -11.33
CA LYS A 14 -1.62 -8.45 -12.57
C LYS A 14 -0.55 -8.84 -13.60
N SER A 15 0.55 -8.09 -13.66
CA SER A 15 1.69 -8.40 -14.54
C SER A 15 2.62 -9.49 -14.00
N GLY A 16 2.46 -9.93 -12.74
CA GLY A 16 3.38 -10.85 -12.08
C GLY A 16 4.75 -10.25 -11.73
N ALA A 17 4.92 -8.93 -11.91
CA ALA A 17 6.18 -8.24 -11.64
C ALA A 17 6.38 -7.86 -10.16
N LYS A 18 5.33 -7.94 -9.32
CA LYS A 18 5.39 -7.52 -7.91
C LYS A 18 6.51 -8.20 -7.13
N GLU A 19 6.76 -9.50 -7.33
CA GLU A 19 7.79 -10.23 -6.61
C GLU A 19 9.19 -9.70 -6.94
N ILE A 20 9.46 -9.42 -8.22
CA ILE A 20 10.73 -8.87 -8.68
C ILE A 20 10.95 -7.47 -8.11
N VAL A 21 9.91 -6.62 -8.13
CA VAL A 21 9.97 -5.27 -7.57
C VAL A 21 10.21 -5.33 -6.07
N ALA A 22 9.42 -6.11 -5.32
CA ALA A 22 9.55 -6.23 -3.88
C ALA A 22 10.89 -6.84 -3.43
N ALA A 23 11.53 -7.65 -4.26
CA ALA A 23 12.88 -8.18 -4.00
C ALA A 23 14.00 -7.16 -4.27
N THR A 24 13.75 -6.16 -5.12
CA THR A 24 14.78 -5.20 -5.57
C THR A 24 14.72 -3.88 -4.82
N VAL A 25 13.52 -3.41 -4.48
CA VAL A 25 13.30 -2.13 -3.80
C VAL A 25 12.54 -2.34 -2.50
N GLU A 26 12.93 -1.61 -1.46
CA GLU A 26 12.20 -1.64 -0.20
C GLU A 26 10.90 -0.84 -0.31
N THR A 27 9.82 -1.56 -0.63
CA THR A 27 8.46 -1.04 -0.69
C THR A 27 7.69 -1.37 0.59
N VAL A 28 6.81 -0.44 0.97
CA VAL A 28 5.83 -0.65 2.03
C VAL A 28 4.45 -0.43 1.49
N VAL A 29 3.48 -1.15 2.05
CA VAL A 29 2.05 -0.98 1.79
C VAL A 29 1.48 -0.12 2.91
N PRO A 30 1.11 1.15 2.62
CA PRO A 30 0.41 2.00 3.58
C PRO A 30 -0.96 1.41 3.94
N SER A 31 -1.47 1.78 5.11
CA SER A 31 -2.73 1.22 5.63
C SER A 31 -3.93 1.51 4.72
N VAL A 32 -4.02 2.72 4.15
CA VAL A 32 -5.04 3.07 3.15
C VAL A 32 -4.94 2.22 1.88
N VAL A 33 -3.73 1.92 1.41
CA VAL A 33 -3.49 1.12 0.20
C VAL A 33 -3.85 -0.34 0.45
N GLU A 34 -3.56 -0.89 1.63
CA GLU A 34 -4.06 -2.21 2.03
C GLU A 34 -5.59 -2.24 2.05
N ARG A 35 -6.24 -1.21 2.59
CA ARG A 35 -7.72 -1.12 2.60
C ARG A 35 -8.29 -1.15 1.18
N GLU A 36 -7.78 -0.30 0.29
CA GLU A 36 -8.24 -0.17 -1.09
C GLU A 36 -7.98 -1.46 -1.89
N THR A 37 -6.75 -1.99 -1.81
CA THR A 37 -6.33 -3.11 -2.67
C THR A 37 -6.70 -4.49 -2.12
N VAL A 38 -6.89 -4.62 -0.80
CA VAL A 38 -7.24 -5.90 -0.16
C VAL A 38 -8.68 -5.91 0.32
N ALA A 39 -9.09 -4.99 1.20
CA ALA A 39 -10.41 -5.05 1.82
C ALA A 39 -11.53 -4.75 0.80
N GLU A 40 -11.47 -3.57 0.18
CA GLU A 40 -12.42 -3.14 -0.86
C GLU A 40 -12.27 -4.04 -2.11
N GLY A 41 -11.03 -4.39 -2.47
CA GLY A 41 -10.74 -5.34 -3.55
C GLY A 41 -11.40 -6.71 -3.38
N ARG A 42 -11.40 -7.28 -2.17
CA ARG A 42 -12.04 -8.57 -1.87
C ARG A 42 -13.56 -8.48 -1.87
N GLU A 43 -14.13 -7.39 -1.38
CA GLU A 43 -15.57 -7.13 -1.45
C GLU A 43 -16.04 -7.08 -2.92
N GLY A 44 -15.25 -6.45 -3.78
CA GLY A 44 -15.44 -6.44 -5.24
C GLY A 44 -15.12 -7.78 -5.94
N LYS A 45 -14.64 -8.80 -5.21
CA LYS A 45 -14.23 -10.12 -5.73
C LYS A 45 -13.13 -10.06 -6.80
N PHE A 46 -12.24 -9.08 -6.71
CA PHE A 46 -11.12 -8.95 -7.62
C PHE A 46 -10.03 -10.00 -7.30
N PRO A 47 -9.59 -10.84 -8.28
CA PRO A 47 -8.60 -11.89 -8.03
C PRO A 47 -7.27 -11.37 -7.48
N ASP A 48 -6.83 -10.20 -7.94
CA ASP A 48 -5.62 -9.54 -7.50
C ASP A 48 -5.63 -9.19 -6.01
N ALA A 49 -6.79 -8.92 -5.41
CA ALA A 49 -6.89 -8.63 -3.98
C ALA A 49 -6.45 -9.83 -3.11
N PHE A 50 -6.79 -11.05 -3.53
CA PHE A 50 -6.40 -12.28 -2.82
C PHE A 50 -4.90 -12.55 -2.97
N GLU A 51 -4.33 -12.26 -4.15
CA GLU A 51 -2.90 -12.39 -4.42
C GLU A 51 -2.08 -11.39 -3.59
N ILE A 52 -2.54 -10.13 -3.51
CA ILE A 52 -1.92 -9.09 -2.69
C ILE A 52 -1.97 -9.47 -1.20
N GLU A 53 -3.12 -9.93 -0.70
CA GLU A 53 -3.27 -10.40 0.68
C GLU A 53 -2.30 -11.55 0.99
N ARG A 54 -2.20 -12.52 0.08
CA ARG A 54 -1.27 -13.65 0.24
C ARG A 54 0.18 -13.17 0.31
N ASN A 55 0.56 -12.20 -0.51
CA ASN A 55 1.91 -11.65 -0.52
C ASN A 55 2.25 -10.90 0.77
N ILE A 56 1.30 -10.12 1.31
CA ILE A 56 1.43 -9.48 2.63
C ILE A 56 1.62 -10.54 3.72
N ARG A 57 0.79 -11.60 3.73
CA ARG A 57 0.88 -12.69 4.73
C ARG A 57 2.20 -13.46 4.65
N LYS A 58 2.77 -13.60 3.45
CA LYS A 58 4.09 -14.23 3.24
C LYS A 58 5.26 -13.30 3.58
N GLY A 59 5.01 -12.05 3.94
CA GLY A 59 6.05 -11.06 4.22
C GLY A 59 6.77 -10.53 2.98
N LEU A 60 6.27 -10.84 1.77
CA LEU A 60 6.80 -10.28 0.51
C LEU A 60 6.49 -8.78 0.41
N LEU A 61 5.39 -8.33 1.02
CA LEU A 61 5.02 -6.93 1.11
C LEU A 61 4.96 -6.55 2.60
N LYS A 62 5.75 -5.57 3.01
CA LYS A 62 5.76 -5.06 4.38
C LYS A 62 4.62 -4.07 4.57
N ARG A 63 3.86 -4.21 5.65
CA ARG A 63 2.85 -3.22 6.05
C ARG A 63 3.50 -2.13 6.87
N VAL A 64 3.13 -0.89 6.59
CA VAL A 64 3.47 0.26 7.44
C VAL A 64 2.19 0.91 7.92
N LYS A 65 2.20 1.25 9.21
CA LYS A 65 1.25 2.17 9.80
C LYS A 65 2.05 3.38 10.25
N ALA A 66 1.84 4.50 9.58
CA ALA A 66 2.56 5.70 9.93
C ALA A 66 2.12 6.22 11.31
N PRO A 67 3.06 6.71 12.13
CA PRO A 67 2.76 7.24 13.46
C PRO A 67 2.00 8.56 13.35
N LYS A 68 0.79 8.61 13.92
CA LYS A 68 -0.02 9.84 13.95
C LYS A 68 0.53 10.83 14.98
N LEU A 69 1.51 11.63 14.57
CA LEU A 69 2.01 12.76 15.35
C LEU A 69 1.22 14.03 14.99
N ARG A 70 0.85 14.83 16.00
CA ARG A 70 0.07 16.08 15.79
C ARG A 70 0.74 17.04 14.82
N GLU A 71 2.06 17.12 14.86
CA GLU A 71 2.86 17.97 13.96
C GLU A 71 2.75 17.49 12.51
N THR A 72 2.84 16.18 12.27
CA THR A 72 2.66 15.56 10.96
C THR A 72 1.25 15.78 10.41
N GLU A 73 0.22 15.59 11.23
CA GLU A 73 -1.19 15.82 10.84
C GLU A 73 -1.42 17.29 10.44
N THR A 74 -0.80 18.24 11.15
CA THR A 74 -0.87 19.66 10.81
C THR A 74 -0.23 19.97 9.45
N ILE A 75 0.88 19.28 9.13
CA ILE A 75 1.56 19.43 7.84
C ILE A 75 0.71 18.79 6.72
N ILE A 76 0.18 17.59 6.94
CA ILE A 76 -0.73 16.89 6.01
C ILE A 76 -1.92 17.77 5.67
N GLU A 77 -2.56 18.38 6.67
CA GLU A 77 -3.70 19.27 6.47
C GLU A 77 -3.32 20.52 5.67
N LYS A 78 -2.24 21.20 6.04
CA LYS A 78 -1.77 22.43 5.35
C LYS A 78 -1.36 22.18 3.90
N LEU A 79 -0.78 21.02 3.62
CA LEU A 79 -0.36 20.62 2.28
C LEU A 79 -1.50 19.98 1.48
N GLY A 80 -2.63 19.67 2.10
CA GLY A 80 -3.77 19.03 1.46
C GLY A 80 -3.50 17.58 1.02
N LEU A 81 -2.55 16.89 1.65
CA LEU A 81 -2.17 15.52 1.31
C LEU A 81 -3.31 14.55 1.65
N LYS A 82 -3.51 13.54 0.79
CA LYS A 82 -4.58 12.54 0.95
C LYS A 82 -4.11 11.15 0.55
N GLY A 83 -4.84 10.14 1.02
CA GLY A 83 -4.62 8.75 0.61
C GLY A 83 -3.19 8.29 0.92
N CYS A 84 -2.58 7.57 -0.02
CA CYS A 84 -1.23 7.00 0.12
C CYS A 84 -0.21 8.06 0.57
N GLU A 85 -0.26 9.28 0.04
CA GLU A 85 0.70 10.35 0.34
C GLU A 85 0.69 10.78 1.81
N ALA A 86 -0.44 10.66 2.50
CA ALA A 86 -0.55 10.97 3.93
C ALA A 86 -0.15 9.79 4.82
N ASP A 87 -0.39 8.56 4.37
CA ASP A 87 -0.28 7.34 5.18
C ASP A 87 1.14 6.73 5.23
N VAL A 88 2.13 7.38 4.61
CA VAL A 88 3.56 6.97 4.66
C VAL A 88 4.40 7.76 5.68
N PHE A 89 3.87 8.86 6.25
CA PHE A 89 4.60 9.81 7.09
C PHE A 89 4.16 9.79 8.55
#